data_AF-A0A9E0DEF0-F1
#
_entry.id   AF-A0A9E0DEF0-F1
#
_cell.length_a   1.000
_cell.length_b   1.000
_cell.length_c   1.000
_cell.angle_alpha   90.00
_cell.angle_beta   90.00
_cell.angle_gamma   90.00
#
_symmetry.space_group_name_H-M   'P 1'
#
loop_
_entity.id
_entity.type
_entity.pdbx_description
1 polymer ?
#
loop_
_entity_poly.entity_id
_entity_poly.type
_entity_poly.pdbx_seq_one_letter_code
_entity_poly.pdbx_strand_id
1 'polypeptide(L)'
;MTTVGAAGELDQEIQRNLSACELEMLALEVRYGMSFREFDRQLEAGLLGDGFRWPLETDAMRWQDLIEEKRHWLSQLRDVSALNAGGEEIIGGSRNRAIQ
;
A
#
# COMPACT_ATOMS: atom_id res chain seq x y z
N MET A 1 15.47 1.93 -26.20
CA MET A 1 14.01 2.08 -26.11
C MET A 1 13.47 0.87 -25.35
N THR A 2 13.37 0.95 -24.02
CA THR A 2 12.87 -0.19 -23.19
C THR A 2 12.27 0.24 -21.84
N THR A 3 12.12 1.55 -21.56
CA THR A 3 11.74 2.04 -20.23
C THR A 3 10.24 1.97 -19.92
N VAL A 4 9.39 1.99 -20.95
CA VAL A 4 7.92 1.96 -20.77
C VAL A 4 7.40 0.58 -20.34
N GLY A 5 8.07 -0.51 -20.73
CA GLY A 5 7.67 -1.87 -20.33
C GLY A 5 7.92 -2.16 -18.85
N ALA A 6 9.10 -1.80 -18.33
CA ALA A 6 9.49 -2.08 -16.95
C ALA A 6 8.66 -1.29 -15.91
N ALA A 7 8.30 -0.04 -16.21
CA ALA A 7 7.47 0.77 -15.32
C ALA A 7 6.03 0.24 -15.22
N GLY A 8 5.48 -0.26 -16.33
CA GLY A 8 4.16 -0.89 -16.35
C GLY A 8 4.10 -2.23 -15.62
N GLU A 9 5.17 -3.03 -15.68
CA GLU A 9 5.28 -4.27 -14.91
C GLU A 9 5.36 -4.01 -13.40
N LEU A 10 6.12 -2.98 -13.01
CA LEU A 10 6.26 -2.56 -11.61
C LEU A 10 4.94 -2.03 -11.03
N ASP A 11 4.19 -1.21 -11.76
CA ASP A 11 2.86 -0.75 -11.34
C ASP A 11 1.91 -1.92 -11.05
N GLN A 12 1.84 -2.90 -11.96
CA GLN A 12 1.01 -4.09 -11.75
C GLN A 12 1.46 -4.94 -10.55
N GLU A 13 2.77 -5.05 -10.30
CA GLU A 13 3.29 -5.74 -9.13
C GLU A 13 2.88 -5.04 -7.83
N ILE A 14 3.05 -3.73 -7.76
CA ILE A 14 2.65 -2.92 -6.61
C ILE A 14 1.14 -3.07 -6.35
N GLN A 15 0.31 -3.04 -7.40
CA GLN A 15 -1.14 -3.22 -7.27
C GLN A 15 -1.51 -4.62 -6.75
N ARG A 16 -0.83 -5.68 -7.22
CA ARG A 16 -1.02 -7.04 -6.70
C ARG A 16 -0.67 -7.14 -5.23
N ASN A 17 0.45 -6.55 -4.82
CA ASN A 17 0.89 -6.57 -3.42
C ASN A 17 -0.06 -5.78 -2.52
N LEU A 18 -0.52 -4.61 -2.95
CA LEU A 18 -1.55 -3.85 -2.24
C LEU A 18 -2.84 -4.65 -2.05
N SER A 19 -3.31 -5.31 -3.11
CA SER A 19 -4.52 -6.15 -3.06
C SER A 19 -4.34 -7.32 -2.08
N ALA A 20 -3.16 -7.94 -2.06
CA ALA A 20 -2.84 -9.01 -1.12
C ALA A 20 -2.87 -8.52 0.33
N CYS A 21 -2.25 -7.37 0.62
CA CYS A 21 -2.29 -6.77 1.95
C CYS A 21 -3.73 -6.48 2.39
N GLU A 22 -4.55 -5.90 1.51
CA GLU A 22 -5.95 -5.58 1.83
C GLU A 22 -6.80 -6.81 2.10
N LEU A 23 -6.64 -7.88 1.33
CA LEU A 23 -7.35 -9.13 1.55
C LEU A 23 -6.96 -9.79 2.88
N GLU A 24 -5.69 -9.77 3.24
CA GLU A 24 -5.22 -10.36 4.49
C GLU A 24 -5.68 -9.53 5.71
N MET A 25 -5.62 -8.20 5.62
CA MET A 25 -6.18 -7.32 6.64
C MET A 25 -7.69 -7.57 6.83
N LEU A 26 -8.45 -7.69 5.74
CA LEU A 26 -9.88 -8.00 5.80
C LEU A 26 -10.14 -9.37 6.45
N ALA A 27 -9.29 -10.36 6.21
CA ALA A 27 -9.41 -11.67 6.85
C ALA A 27 -9.27 -11.57 8.39
N LEU A 28 -8.36 -10.72 8.88
CA LEU A 28 -8.22 -10.42 10.30
C LEU A 28 -9.45 -9.66 10.84
N GLU A 29 -9.96 -8.67 10.11
CA GLU A 29 -11.19 -7.96 10.48
C GLU A 29 -12.39 -8.89 10.61
N VAL A 30 -12.57 -9.80 9.66
CA VAL A 30 -13.62 -10.82 9.68
C VAL A 30 -13.44 -11.76 10.87
N ARG A 31 -12.20 -12.16 11.16
CA ARG A 31 -11.88 -13.08 12.27
C ARG A 31 -12.23 -12.49 13.63
N TYR A 32 -11.99 -11.20 13.83
CA TYR A 32 -12.24 -10.52 15.10
C TYR A 32 -13.57 -9.74 15.14
N GLY A 33 -14.24 -9.59 14.01
CA GLY A 33 -15.49 -8.85 13.89
C GLY A 33 -15.33 -7.34 14.15
N MET A 34 -14.13 -6.80 13.96
CA MET A 34 -13.80 -5.40 14.24
C MET A 34 -12.64 -4.91 13.38
N SER A 35 -12.51 -3.61 13.20
CA SER A 35 -11.38 -2.99 12.51
C SER A 35 -10.09 -3.10 13.32
N PHE A 36 -8.92 -2.93 12.67
CA PHE A 36 -7.62 -2.89 13.35
C PHE A 36 -7.60 -1.87 14.49
N ARG A 37 -8.18 -0.68 14.26
CA ARG A 37 -8.18 0.40 15.25
C ARG A 37 -8.99 0.05 16.49
N GLU A 38 -10.07 -0.70 16.32
CA GLU A 38 -10.89 -1.18 17.44
C GLU A 38 -10.19 -2.33 18.16
N PHE A 39 -9.56 -3.23 17.40
CA PHE A 39 -8.74 -4.32 17.92
C PHE A 39 -7.60 -3.78 18.79
N ASP A 40 -6.80 -2.85 18.26
CA ASP A 40 -5.66 -2.22 18.94
C ASP A 40 -6.09 -1.55 20.25
N ARG A 41 -7.17 -0.78 20.21
CA ARG A 41 -7.75 -0.16 21.42
C ARG A 41 -8.18 -1.18 22.47
N GLN A 42 -8.82 -2.27 22.05
CA GLN A 42 -9.27 -3.31 22.98
C GLN A 42 -8.10 -4.14 23.52
N LEU A 43 -7.06 -4.35 22.72
CA LEU A 43 -5.82 -5.01 23.13
C LEU A 43 -5.11 -4.21 24.21
N GLU A 44 -4.89 -2.90 24.00
CA GLU A 44 -4.30 -1.98 24.98
C GLU A 44 -5.12 -1.91 26.28
N ALA A 45 -6.45 -1.98 26.18
CA ALA A 45 -7.36 -1.98 27.32
C ALA A 45 -7.43 -3.35 28.05
N GLY A 46 -6.76 -4.39 27.56
CA GLY A 46 -6.82 -5.75 28.12
C GLY A 46 -8.18 -6.42 27.97
N LEU A 47 -9.02 -5.95 27.05
CA LEU A 47 -10.40 -6.43 26.85
C LEU A 47 -10.49 -7.67 25.95
N LEU A 48 -9.44 -7.95 25.18
CA LEU A 48 -9.34 -9.15 24.33
C LEU A 48 -8.83 -10.40 25.07
N GLY A 49 -8.70 -10.30 26.39
CA GLY A 49 -8.10 -11.35 27.24
C GLY A 49 -6.58 -11.17 27.36
N ASP A 50 -5.87 -12.27 27.58
CA ASP A 50 -4.41 -12.26 27.64
C ASP A 50 -3.83 -11.98 26.24
N GLY A 51 -3.30 -10.77 26.04
CA GLY A 51 -2.68 -10.30 24.81
C GLY A 51 -1.54 -11.19 24.29
N PHE A 52 -0.92 -11.96 25.18
CA PHE A 52 0.18 -12.89 24.90
C PHE A 52 -0.30 -14.32 24.62
N ARG A 53 -1.62 -14.55 24.62
CA ARG A 53 -2.17 -15.85 24.31
C ARG A 53 -2.24 -16.04 22.80
N TRP A 54 -1.52 -17.04 22.31
CA TRP A 54 -1.68 -17.51 20.93
C TRP A 54 -3.16 -17.82 20.65
N PRO A 55 -3.78 -17.28 19.58
CA PRO A 55 -3.17 -16.62 18.42
C PRO A 55 -3.12 -15.07 18.43
N LEU A 56 -3.58 -14.42 19.51
CA LEU A 56 -3.84 -12.97 19.56
C LEU A 56 -2.59 -12.11 19.31
N GLU A 57 -1.47 -12.42 19.97
CA GLU A 57 -0.19 -11.71 19.79
C GLU A 57 0.30 -11.78 18.34
N THR A 58 0.26 -12.99 17.75
CA THR A 58 0.71 -13.22 16.38
C THR A 58 -0.16 -12.48 15.38
N ASP A 59 -1.48 -12.51 15.57
CA ASP A 59 -2.41 -11.80 14.71
C ASP A 59 -2.24 -10.27 14.85
N ALA A 60 -1.98 -9.75 16.05
CA ALA A 60 -1.68 -8.33 16.29
C ALA A 60 -0.41 -7.88 15.58
N MET A 61 0.69 -8.63 15.74
CA MET A 61 1.96 -8.35 15.05
C MET A 61 1.78 -8.40 13.53
N ARG A 62 1.10 -9.43 13.01
CA ARG A 62 0.89 -9.56 11.57
C ARG A 62 0.08 -8.39 11.01
N TRP A 63 -0.91 -7.92 11.75
CA TRP A 63 -1.70 -6.77 11.31
C TRP A 63 -0.88 -5.48 11.24
N GLN A 64 0.02 -5.26 12.21
CA GLN A 64 0.95 -4.15 12.18
C GLN A 64 1.91 -4.24 10.99
N ASP A 65 2.45 -5.42 10.71
CA ASP A 65 3.31 -5.64 9.53
C ASP A 65 2.57 -5.32 8.23
N LEU A 66 1.31 -5.76 8.07
CA LEU A 66 0.50 -5.48 6.89
C LEU A 66 0.24 -3.99 6.67
N ILE A 67 0.08 -3.20 7.74
CA ILE A 67 -0.08 -1.74 7.66
C ILE A 67 1.19 -1.09 7.12
N GLU A 68 2.34 -1.54 7.61
CA GLU A 68 3.66 -1.05 7.19
C GLU A 68 3.99 -1.47 5.76
N GLU A 69 3.71 -2.71 5.38
CA GLU A 69 3.81 -3.21 4.01
C GLU A 69 2.92 -2.39 3.06
N LYS A 70 1.64 -2.18 3.40
CA LYS A 70 0.73 -1.36 2.61
C LYS A 70 1.25 0.07 2.43
N ARG A 71 1.76 0.69 3.51
CA ARG A 71 2.36 2.03 3.46
C ARG A 71 3.56 2.08 2.52
N HIS A 72 4.40 1.06 2.55
CA HIS A 72 5.55 0.93 1.66
C HIS A 72 5.11 0.86 0.18
N TRP A 73 4.14 0.00 -0.15
CA TRP A 73 3.64 -0.14 -1.52
C TRP A 73 2.96 1.12 -2.03
N LEU A 74 2.17 1.81 -1.20
CA LEU A 74 1.56 3.09 -1.57
C LEU A 74 2.61 4.17 -1.89
N SER A 75 3.72 4.19 -1.13
CA SER A 75 4.82 5.11 -1.44
C SER A 75 5.43 4.80 -2.80
N GLN A 76 5.71 3.53 -3.09
CA GLN A 76 6.25 3.13 -4.39
C GLN A 76 5.31 3.46 -5.54
N LEU A 77 3.99 3.23 -5.37
CA LEU A 77 2.99 3.55 -6.39
C LEU A 77 2.97 5.04 -6.72
N ARG A 78 3.06 5.90 -5.70
CA ARG A 78 3.15 7.36 -5.88
C ARG A 78 4.40 7.74 -6.67
N ASP A 79 5.53 7.12 -6.35
CA ASP A 79 6.82 7.43 -6.98
C ASP A 79 6.81 6.98 -8.46
N VAL A 80 6.26 5.80 -8.77
CA VAL A 80 6.05 5.31 -10.15
C VAL A 80 5.10 6.24 -10.92
N SER A 81 4.00 6.67 -10.29
CA SER A 81 3.04 7.61 -10.91
C SER A 81 3.68 8.96 -11.23
N ALA A 82 4.52 9.48 -10.33
CA ALA A 82 5.23 10.75 -10.53
C ALA A 82 6.27 10.67 -11.66
N LEU A 83 6.98 9.54 -11.78
CA LEU A 83 7.91 9.29 -12.89
C LEU A 83 7.20 9.28 -14.24
N ASN A 84 6.00 8.71 -14.31
CA ASN A 84 5.19 8.71 -15.54
C ASN A 84 4.73 10.12 -15.91
N ALA A 85 4.27 10.93 -14.93
CA ALA A 85 3.83 12.30 -15.17
C ALA A 85 4.96 13.26 -15.60
N GLY A 86 6.18 13.08 -15.07
CA GLY A 86 7.34 13.89 -15.44
C GLY A 86 7.92 13.57 -16.83
N GLY A 87 7.55 12.44 -17.43
CA GLY A 87 7.97 12.04 -18.78
C GLY A 87 7.16 12.67 -19.91
N GLU A 88 5.93 13.11 -19.64
CA GLU A 88 5.04 13.70 -20.66
C GLU A 88 5.39 15.16 -21.00
N GLU A 89 6.05 15.90 -20.09
CA GLU A 89 6.34 17.33 -20.30
C GLU A 89 7.46 17.59 -21.31
N ILE A 90 8.33 16.61 -21.59
CA ILE A 90 9.50 16.79 -22.48
C ILE A 90 9.17 16.55 -23.97
N ILE A 91 8.07 15.86 -24.29
CA ILE A 91 7.75 15.49 -25.69
C ILE A 91 6.77 16.49 -26.35
N GLY A 92 6.15 17.40 -25.59
CA GLY A 92 5.14 18.36 -26.09
C GLY A 92 5.62 19.80 -26.37
N GLY A 93 6.85 20.17 -25.97
CA GLY A 93 7.31 21.56 -25.92
C GLY A 93 8.02 22.08 -27.17
N SER A 94 7.51 21.83 -28.38
CA SER A 94 8.05 22.45 -29.60
C SER A 94 6.94 22.83 -30.59
N ARG A 95 6.20 23.88 -30.25
CA ARG A 95 5.32 24.57 -31.21
C ARG A 95 5.44 26.09 -31.04
N ASN A 96 6.03 26.69 -32.07
CA ASN A 96 5.85 28.07 -32.54
C ASN A 96 6.01 29.23 -31.54
N ARG A 97 7.19 29.84 -31.57
CA ARG A 97 7.31 31.30 -31.52
C ARG A 97 8.41 31.76 -32.48
N ALA A 98 8.04 31.94 -33.74
CA ALA A 98 8.79 32.72 -34.71
C ALA A 98 7.79 33.44 -35.63
N ILE A 99 7.16 34.50 -35.09
CA ILE A 99 6.70 35.64 -35.88
C ILE A 99 6.98 36.87 -35.02
N GLN A 100 8.13 37.51 -35.26
CA GLN A 100 8.37 38.95 -35.11
C GLN A 100 9.34 39.36 -36.22
#